data_AF-A0A9E6C269-F1
#
_entry.id   AF-A0A9E6C269-F1
#
_cell.length_a   1.000
_cell.length_b   1.000
_cell.length_c   1.000
_cell.angle_alpha   90.00
_cell.angle_beta   90.00
_cell.angle_gamma   90.00
#
_symmetry.space_group_name_H-M   'P 1'
#
loop_
_entity.id
_entity.type
_entity.pdbx_description
1 polymer ?
#
loop_
_entity_poly.entity_id
_entity_poly.type
_entity_poly.pdbx_seq_one_letter_code
_entity_poly.pdbx_strand_id
1 'polypeptide(L)'
;MDTKTLSRRPALPIRPWRRHVTGETIATGAAGAVLGGATLAPIGLGVPGAIIGGLNGMISGKRRIYDWHRPSGWAAFVLDSTWGLIGSGAGLGVHALQQLRRDRGGYRADLSARKGRHVYETGVTMRKGFTMAAGNTVTNLGKGQARIDLLERHEMLHVWQSRLLGPLFPAIYGLWMIGGAAVGTALALGRGEDLRRTVDTIAYYDNPFEYWAYRRQGLWPPPNTHPRYVWSGRKRPPVTPV
;
A
#
# COMPACT_ATOMS: atom_id res chain seq x y z
N MET A 1 -22.27 -20.22 55.40
CA MET A 1 -21.65 -18.90 55.60
C MET A 1 -21.51 -18.27 54.23
N ASP A 2 -22.08 -17.08 54.11
CA ASP A 2 -22.48 -16.40 52.88
C ASP A 2 -21.52 -15.21 52.64
N THR A 3 -20.85 -15.16 51.50
CA THR A 3 -20.00 -14.03 51.10
C THR A 3 -20.54 -13.40 49.82
N LYS A 4 -21.56 -12.55 50.00
CA LYS A 4 -21.75 -11.28 49.28
C LYS A 4 -20.39 -10.55 49.21
N THR A 5 -19.95 -9.81 48.19
CA THR A 5 -20.64 -8.86 47.31
C THR A 5 -19.61 -8.43 46.26
N LEU A 6 -19.70 -8.89 45.01
CA LEU A 6 -18.89 -8.31 43.93
C LEU A 6 -19.58 -7.05 43.42
N SER A 7 -19.07 -5.92 43.90
CA SER A 7 -19.35 -4.55 43.46
C SER A 7 -19.49 -4.47 41.93
N ARG A 8 -20.73 -4.25 41.46
CA ARG A 8 -21.04 -3.79 40.10
C ARG A 8 -20.40 -2.42 39.90
N ARG A 9 -19.29 -2.35 39.16
CA ARG A 9 -18.76 -1.07 38.66
C ARG A 9 -19.81 -0.47 37.71
N PRO A 10 -20.21 0.80 37.87
CA PRO A 10 -21.09 1.45 36.91
C PRO A 10 -20.38 1.53 35.55
N ALA A 11 -21.08 1.11 34.49
CA ALA A 11 -20.64 1.29 33.13
C ALA A 11 -20.43 2.79 32.87
N LEU A 12 -19.21 3.17 32.53
CA LEU A 12 -18.90 4.54 32.12
C LEU A 12 -19.77 4.93 30.92
N PRO A 13 -20.34 6.15 30.89
CA PRO A 13 -21.16 6.59 29.78
C PRO A 13 -20.32 6.68 28.50
N ILE A 14 -20.81 6.04 27.44
CA ILE A 14 -20.20 6.03 26.10
C ILE A 14 -20.30 7.46 25.53
N ARG A 15 -19.24 8.26 25.73
CA ARG A 15 -19.08 9.60 25.12
C ARG A 15 -18.81 9.53 23.60
N PRO A 16 -19.05 10.61 22.83
CA PRO A 16 -19.57 10.56 21.46
C PRO A 16 -18.48 10.46 20.38
N TRP A 17 -17.93 9.26 20.15
CA TRP A 17 -16.93 9.02 19.09
C TRP A 17 -17.42 9.28 17.65
N ARG A 18 -18.73 9.41 17.42
CA ARG A 18 -19.31 9.52 16.07
C ARG A 18 -19.15 10.89 15.41
N ARG A 19 -19.17 11.99 16.17
CA ARG A 19 -19.15 13.35 15.59
C ARG A 19 -17.82 13.69 14.91
N HIS A 20 -16.70 13.25 15.51
CA HIS A 20 -15.36 13.52 14.97
C HIS A 20 -15.07 12.78 13.66
N VAL A 21 -15.63 11.58 13.48
CA VAL A 21 -15.45 10.80 12.24
C VAL A 21 -16.18 11.45 11.06
N THR A 22 -17.39 11.98 11.30
CA THR A 22 -18.16 12.68 10.26
C THR A 22 -17.45 13.96 9.82
N GLY A 23 -16.96 14.76 10.76
CA GLY A 23 -16.22 15.99 10.45
C GLY A 23 -14.95 15.73 9.64
N GLU A 24 -14.13 14.75 10.06
CA GLU A 24 -12.91 14.39 9.34
C GLU A 24 -13.23 13.87 7.93
N THR A 25 -14.24 13.02 7.78
CA THR A 25 -14.67 12.47 6.47
C THR A 25 -15.05 13.58 5.48
N ILE A 26 -15.83 14.57 5.94
CA ILE A 26 -16.27 15.69 5.10
C ILE A 26 -15.08 16.57 4.76
N ALA A 27 -14.25 16.91 5.74
CA ALA A 27 -13.09 17.79 5.54
C ALA A 27 -12.08 17.18 4.57
N THR A 28 -11.70 15.92 4.74
CA THR A 28 -10.76 15.25 3.84
C THR A 28 -11.35 14.99 2.46
N GLY A 29 -12.66 14.71 2.38
CA GLY A 29 -13.38 14.59 1.11
C GLY A 29 -13.38 15.89 0.31
N ALA A 30 -13.81 16.99 0.94
CA ALA A 30 -13.86 18.30 0.28
C ALA A 30 -12.46 18.79 -0.11
N ALA A 31 -11.50 18.75 0.81
CA ALA A 31 -10.13 19.16 0.52
C ALA A 31 -9.47 18.26 -0.54
N GLY A 32 -9.71 16.95 -0.49
CA GLY A 32 -9.22 16.01 -1.50
C GLY A 32 -9.79 16.30 -2.88
N ALA A 33 -11.08 16.65 -2.98
CA ALA A 33 -11.71 17.02 -4.25
C ALA A 33 -11.12 18.31 -4.83
N VAL A 34 -10.91 19.34 -4.00
CA VAL A 34 -10.28 20.60 -4.45
C VAL A 34 -8.85 20.34 -4.94
N LEU A 35 -8.03 19.63 -4.15
CA LEU A 35 -6.64 19.33 -4.49
C LEU A 35 -6.54 18.48 -5.77
N GLY A 36 -7.33 17.41 -5.85
CA GLY A 36 -7.31 16.51 -7.01
C GLY A 36 -7.80 17.22 -8.27
N GLY A 37 -8.86 18.02 -8.14
CA GLY A 37 -9.38 18.80 -9.26
C GLY A 37 -8.40 19.84 -9.76
N ALA A 38 -7.79 20.61 -8.85
CA ALA A 38 -6.76 21.59 -9.20
C ALA A 38 -5.54 20.95 -9.87
N THR A 39 -5.14 19.75 -9.42
CA THR A 39 -3.97 19.04 -9.98
C THR A 39 -4.18 18.64 -11.43
N LEU A 40 -5.37 18.18 -11.80
CA LEU A 40 -5.66 17.68 -13.16
C LEU A 40 -6.37 18.69 -14.07
N ALA A 41 -6.82 19.84 -13.54
CA ALA A 41 -7.45 20.90 -14.33
C ALA A 41 -6.58 21.40 -15.49
N PRO A 42 -5.24 21.60 -15.36
CA PRO A 42 -4.40 22.10 -16.46
C PRO A 42 -4.39 21.22 -17.72
N ILE A 43 -4.75 19.94 -17.60
CA ILE A 43 -4.83 18.99 -18.72
C ILE A 43 -6.28 18.61 -19.08
N GLY A 44 -7.26 19.41 -18.64
CA GLY A 44 -8.68 19.19 -18.93
C GLY A 44 -9.35 18.07 -18.11
N LEU A 45 -8.66 17.52 -17.12
CA LEU A 45 -9.13 16.38 -16.30
C LEU A 45 -9.51 16.78 -14.87
N GLY A 46 -9.87 18.05 -14.64
CA GLY A 46 -10.19 18.57 -13.30
C GLY A 46 -11.37 17.86 -12.64
N VAL A 47 -12.46 17.57 -13.37
CA VAL A 47 -13.61 16.84 -12.81
C VAL A 47 -13.23 15.40 -12.39
N PRO A 48 -12.58 14.58 -13.24
CA PRO A 48 -12.04 13.30 -12.82
C PRO A 48 -11.11 13.39 -11.61
N GLY A 49 -10.21 14.39 -11.59
CA GLY A 49 -9.31 14.61 -10.47
C GLY A 49 -10.03 14.90 -9.16
N ALA A 50 -11.07 15.74 -9.20
CA ALA A 50 -11.89 16.04 -8.04
C ALA A 50 -12.65 14.81 -7.52
N ILE A 51 -13.16 13.95 -8.43
CA ILE A 51 -13.83 12.71 -8.05
C ILE A 51 -12.85 11.76 -7.34
N ILE A 52 -11.67 11.52 -7.91
CA ILE A 52 -10.67 10.60 -7.33
C ILE A 52 -10.21 11.13 -5.97
N GLY A 53 -9.82 12.41 -5.90
CA GLY A 53 -9.34 13.03 -4.67
C GLY A 53 -10.41 13.06 -3.59
N GLY A 54 -11.65 13.39 -3.96
CA GLY A 54 -12.78 13.43 -3.02
C GLY A 54 -13.16 12.06 -2.48
N LEU A 55 -13.28 11.05 -3.33
CA LEU A 55 -13.58 9.68 -2.90
C LEU A 55 -12.48 9.10 -2.01
N ASN A 56 -11.20 9.25 -2.41
CA ASN A 56 -10.08 8.80 -1.59
C ASN A 56 -10.05 9.54 -0.24
N GLY A 57 -10.24 10.86 -0.26
CA GLY A 57 -10.34 11.69 0.94
C GLY A 57 -11.44 11.24 1.88
N MET A 58 -12.66 11.01 1.39
CA MET A 58 -13.78 10.54 2.21
C MET A 58 -13.53 9.17 2.81
N ILE A 59 -13.08 8.19 2.02
CA ILE A 59 -12.79 6.84 2.52
C ILE A 59 -11.68 6.89 3.56
N SER A 60 -10.61 7.63 3.28
CA SER A 60 -9.48 7.84 4.18
C SER A 60 -9.88 8.50 5.50
N GLY A 61 -10.71 9.54 5.46
CA GLY A 61 -11.20 10.25 6.64
C GLY A 61 -12.16 9.40 7.47
N LYS A 62 -13.09 8.68 6.82
CA LYS A 62 -13.99 7.72 7.48
C LYS A 62 -13.23 6.62 8.20
N ARG A 63 -12.12 6.16 7.61
CA ARG A 63 -11.23 5.15 8.19
C ARG A 63 -10.12 5.74 9.07
N ARG A 64 -10.02 7.06 9.15
CA ARG A 64 -9.04 7.81 9.95
C ARG A 64 -7.61 7.36 9.69
N ILE A 65 -7.22 7.20 8.43
CA ILE A 65 -5.88 6.66 8.11
C ILE A 65 -4.76 7.66 8.35
N TYR A 66 -4.98 8.96 8.15
CA TYR A 66 -3.92 9.97 8.30
C TYR A 66 -3.70 10.32 9.77
N ASP A 67 -2.44 10.36 10.19
CA ASP A 67 -2.06 10.83 11.52
C ASP A 67 -1.81 12.33 11.51
N TRP A 68 -2.86 13.11 11.77
CA TRP A 68 -2.83 14.57 11.74
C TRP A 68 -1.93 15.20 12.81
N HIS A 69 -1.50 14.43 13.82
CA HIS A 69 -0.53 14.90 14.82
C HIS A 69 0.91 14.87 14.30
N ARG A 70 1.15 14.27 13.13
CA ARG A 70 2.48 14.13 12.55
C ARG A 70 2.55 14.79 11.18
N PRO A 71 3.68 15.44 10.83
CA PRO A 71 3.87 16.00 9.49
C PRO A 71 3.69 14.96 8.38
N SER A 72 4.05 13.71 8.64
CA SER A 72 3.87 12.61 7.68
C SER A 72 2.42 12.34 7.33
N GLY A 73 1.46 12.59 8.24
CA GLY A 73 0.04 12.41 7.95
C GLY A 73 -0.49 13.48 7.00
N TRP A 74 -0.08 14.73 7.20
CA TRP A 74 -0.37 15.85 6.30
C TRP A 74 0.26 15.63 4.93
N ALA A 75 1.55 15.29 4.88
CA ALA A 75 2.24 15.01 3.63
C ALA A 75 1.59 13.85 2.86
N ALA A 76 1.22 12.76 3.56
CA ALA A 76 0.51 11.64 2.95
C ALA A 76 -0.82 12.07 2.32
N PHE A 77 -1.62 12.87 3.03
CA PHE A 77 -2.90 13.36 2.50
C PHE A 77 -2.74 14.25 1.27
N VAL A 78 -1.81 15.22 1.32
CA VAL A 78 -1.57 16.12 0.19
C VAL A 78 -1.09 15.33 -1.02
N LEU A 79 -0.12 14.43 -0.85
CA LEU A 79 0.41 13.62 -1.94
C LEU A 79 -0.67 12.69 -2.51
N ASP A 80 -1.44 11.99 -1.68
CA ASP A 80 -2.54 11.12 -2.13
C ASP A 80 -3.63 11.89 -2.90
N SER A 81 -3.74 13.20 -2.68
CA SER A 81 -4.75 14.08 -3.30
C SER A 81 -4.22 14.94 -4.43
N THR A 82 -2.92 14.86 -4.75
CA THR A 82 -2.27 15.68 -5.80
C THR A 82 -1.38 14.82 -6.69
N TRP A 83 -0.07 14.78 -6.41
CA TRP A 83 0.93 14.08 -7.21
C TRP A 83 0.71 12.55 -7.23
N GLY A 84 0.34 11.96 -6.10
CA GLY A 84 0.03 10.54 -5.95
C GLY A 84 -1.37 10.13 -6.43
N LEU A 85 -2.15 11.03 -7.05
CA LEU A 85 -3.57 10.83 -7.34
C LEU A 85 -3.85 9.61 -8.22
N ILE A 86 -2.97 9.29 -9.18
CA ILE A 86 -3.08 8.06 -9.99
C ILE A 86 -2.99 6.81 -9.10
N GLY A 87 -2.06 6.79 -8.15
CA GLY A 87 -1.93 5.72 -7.18
C GLY A 87 -3.17 5.60 -6.29
N SER A 88 -3.69 6.72 -5.79
CA SER A 88 -4.96 6.75 -5.03
C SER A 88 -6.13 6.23 -5.85
N GLY A 89 -6.19 6.54 -7.15
CA GLY A 89 -7.18 5.98 -8.08
C GLY A 89 -7.08 4.45 -8.17
N ALA A 90 -5.87 3.89 -8.28
CA ALA A 90 -5.66 2.45 -8.23
C ALA A 90 -6.11 1.85 -6.87
N GLY A 91 -5.84 2.55 -5.77
CA GLY A 91 -6.32 2.19 -4.43
C GLY A 91 -7.85 2.18 -4.32
N LEU A 92 -8.55 3.13 -4.93
CA LEU A 92 -10.01 3.15 -5.06
C LEU A 92 -10.52 1.95 -5.87
N GLY A 93 -9.83 1.59 -6.95
CA GLY A 93 -10.11 0.36 -7.70
C GLY A 93 -10.02 -0.88 -6.81
N VAL A 94 -8.99 -0.99 -5.98
CA VAL A 94 -8.88 -2.06 -4.97
C VAL A 94 -10.06 -2.00 -4.01
N HIS A 95 -10.40 -0.84 -3.44
CA HIS A 95 -11.57 -0.73 -2.56
C HIS A 95 -12.86 -1.25 -3.21
N ALA A 96 -13.11 -0.90 -4.47
CA ALA A 96 -14.28 -1.33 -5.23
C ALA A 96 -14.29 -2.84 -5.45
N LEU A 97 -13.17 -3.41 -5.94
CA LEU A 97 -13.03 -4.86 -6.15
C LEU A 97 -13.21 -5.65 -4.85
N GLN A 98 -12.74 -5.10 -3.73
CA GLN A 98 -12.91 -5.73 -2.42
C GLN A 98 -14.37 -5.73 -1.99
N GLN A 99 -15.20 -4.75 -2.36
CA GLN A 99 -16.64 -4.78 -2.05
C GLN A 99 -17.39 -5.91 -2.77
N LEU A 100 -16.87 -6.38 -3.91
CA LEU A 100 -17.47 -7.48 -4.67
C LEU A 100 -17.20 -8.86 -4.03
N ARG A 101 -16.31 -8.93 -3.03
CA ARG A 101 -15.95 -10.19 -2.35
C ARG A 101 -16.87 -10.46 -1.17
N ARG A 102 -17.16 -11.74 -0.92
CA ARG A 102 -18.02 -12.20 0.20
C ARG A 102 -17.53 -11.71 1.57
N ASP A 103 -16.22 -11.74 1.80
CA ASP A 103 -15.58 -11.31 3.06
C ASP A 103 -15.20 -9.81 3.05
N ARG A 104 -15.54 -9.10 1.97
CA ARG A 104 -15.11 -7.72 1.70
C ARG A 104 -13.60 -7.50 1.87
N GLY A 105 -12.81 -8.55 1.68
CA GLY A 105 -11.35 -8.52 1.82
C GLY A 105 -10.81 -8.50 3.25
N GLY A 106 -11.66 -8.56 4.28
CA GLY A 106 -11.20 -8.51 5.68
C GLY A 106 -10.40 -7.24 6.02
N TYR A 107 -11.02 -6.06 5.91
CA TYR A 107 -10.35 -4.78 6.19
C TYR A 107 -9.77 -4.72 7.62
N ARG A 108 -8.48 -4.41 7.73
CA ARG A 108 -7.71 -4.37 8.99
C ARG A 108 -7.58 -2.95 9.52
N ALA A 109 -8.58 -2.53 10.29
CA ALA A 109 -8.61 -1.19 10.88
C ALA A 109 -7.45 -0.93 11.86
N ASP A 110 -7.03 -1.97 12.59
CA ASP A 110 -5.88 -1.97 13.49
C ASP A 110 -4.55 -1.67 12.78
N LEU A 111 -4.41 -2.10 11.52
CA LEU A 111 -3.21 -1.85 10.70
C LEU A 111 -3.32 -0.59 9.83
N SER A 112 -4.49 0.07 9.79
CA SER A 112 -4.80 1.19 8.89
C SER A 112 -4.95 2.53 9.61
N ALA A 113 -5.64 2.54 10.76
CA ALA A 113 -5.98 3.77 11.46
C ALA A 113 -4.72 4.52 11.92
N ARG A 114 -4.59 5.79 11.53
CA ARG A 114 -3.44 6.66 11.80
C ARG A 114 -2.09 6.08 11.32
N LYS A 115 -2.11 5.22 10.29
CA LYS A 115 -0.91 4.61 9.67
C LYS A 115 -0.68 5.02 8.21
N GLY A 116 -1.52 5.92 7.69
CA GLY A 116 -1.43 6.46 6.34
C GLY A 116 -1.63 5.40 5.25
N ARG A 117 -2.45 4.38 5.51
CA ARG A 117 -2.70 3.26 4.58
C ARG A 117 -4.03 2.59 4.85
N HIS A 118 -4.56 1.92 3.83
CA HIS A 118 -5.64 0.95 3.94
C HIS A 118 -5.06 -0.46 3.83
N VAL A 119 -5.54 -1.40 4.64
CA VAL A 119 -5.04 -2.77 4.64
C VAL A 119 -6.20 -3.75 4.56
N TYR A 120 -6.09 -4.69 3.62
CA TYR A 120 -6.99 -5.83 3.48
C TYR A 120 -6.22 -7.13 3.71
N GLU A 121 -6.78 -8.00 4.55
CA GLU A 121 -6.18 -9.28 4.87
C GLU A 121 -6.19 -10.25 3.68
N THR A 122 -7.29 -10.29 2.94
CA THR A 122 -7.44 -11.07 1.70
C THR A 122 -7.71 -10.12 0.55
N GLY A 123 -7.46 -10.52 -0.69
CA GLY A 123 -7.91 -9.69 -1.80
C GLY A 123 -7.28 -9.99 -3.15
N VAL A 124 -7.38 -9.01 -4.03
CA VAL A 124 -6.80 -9.07 -5.38
C VAL A 124 -5.29 -8.97 -5.28
N THR A 125 -4.60 -9.76 -6.10
CA THR A 125 -3.14 -9.74 -6.25
C THR A 125 -2.80 -10.08 -7.70
N MET A 126 -1.70 -9.55 -8.21
CA MET A 126 -1.21 -9.89 -9.56
C MET A 126 -0.69 -11.34 -9.61
N ARG A 127 -0.21 -11.87 -8.48
CA ARG A 127 0.36 -13.22 -8.38
C ARG A 127 -0.11 -13.91 -7.10
N LYS A 128 -0.54 -15.17 -7.23
CA LYS A 128 -0.97 -15.97 -6.07
C LYS A 128 0.11 -15.95 -4.98
N GLY A 129 -0.29 -15.55 -3.77
CA GLY A 129 0.58 -15.51 -2.58
C GLY A 129 1.28 -14.17 -2.32
N PHE A 130 1.17 -13.20 -3.24
CA PHE A 130 1.81 -11.88 -3.09
C PHE A 130 0.86 -10.89 -2.42
N THR A 131 1.41 -10.10 -1.52
CA THR A 131 0.81 -8.86 -1.04
C THR A 131 1.10 -7.77 -2.07
N MET A 132 0.19 -6.80 -2.22
CA MET A 132 0.33 -5.75 -3.24
C MET A 132 -0.13 -4.42 -2.68
N ALA A 133 0.71 -3.39 -2.79
CA ALA A 133 0.35 -2.00 -2.62
C ALA A 133 -0.13 -1.38 -3.95
N ALA A 134 -1.27 -0.68 -3.90
CA ALA A 134 -1.81 0.15 -4.96
C ALA A 134 -2.14 1.53 -4.38
N GLY A 135 -1.27 2.51 -4.61
CA GLY A 135 -1.34 3.80 -3.94
C GLY A 135 -1.22 3.65 -2.43
N ASN A 136 -2.23 4.14 -1.71
CA ASN A 136 -2.31 4.04 -0.25
C ASN A 136 -3.04 2.78 0.25
N THR A 137 -3.36 1.82 -0.63
CA THR A 137 -4.09 0.59 -0.27
C THR A 137 -3.24 -0.65 -0.47
N VAL A 138 -3.16 -1.49 0.57
CA VAL A 138 -2.48 -2.79 0.55
C VAL A 138 -3.51 -3.91 0.61
N THR A 139 -3.37 -4.90 -0.26
CA THR A 139 -4.30 -6.03 -0.40
C THR A 139 -3.57 -7.38 -0.32
N ASN A 140 -4.31 -8.41 0.11
CA ASN A 140 -3.82 -9.78 0.25
C ASN A 140 -2.63 -9.90 1.22
N LEU A 141 -2.73 -9.22 2.38
CA LEU A 141 -1.68 -9.25 3.40
C LEU A 141 -1.48 -10.65 4.03
N GLY A 142 -2.57 -11.38 4.27
CA GLY A 142 -2.58 -12.58 5.09
C GLY A 142 -2.46 -12.29 6.59
N LYS A 143 -2.24 -13.34 7.38
CA LYS A 143 -2.17 -13.31 8.85
C LYS A 143 -0.75 -13.60 9.37
N GLY A 144 -0.50 -13.19 10.61
CA GLY A 144 0.72 -13.51 11.36
C GLY A 144 1.78 -12.42 11.31
N GLN A 145 2.73 -12.48 12.26
CA GLN A 145 3.75 -11.44 12.45
C GLN A 145 4.63 -11.25 11.21
N ALA A 146 5.05 -12.33 10.54
CA ALA A 146 5.84 -12.23 9.31
C ALA A 146 5.14 -11.42 8.20
N ARG A 147 3.80 -11.43 8.15
CA ARG A 147 3.03 -10.62 7.20
C ARG A 147 2.96 -9.16 7.64
N ILE A 148 2.83 -8.88 8.94
CA ILE A 148 2.89 -7.51 9.46
C ILE A 148 4.28 -6.90 9.19
N ASP A 149 5.34 -7.68 9.40
CA ASP A 149 6.71 -7.29 9.07
C ASP A 149 6.91 -6.98 7.59
N LEU A 150 6.33 -7.80 6.69
CA LEU A 150 6.27 -7.52 5.26
C LEU A 150 5.54 -6.21 4.98
N LEU A 151 4.36 -5.99 5.56
CA LEU A 151 3.61 -4.74 5.42
C LEU A 151 4.47 -3.53 5.81
N GLU A 152 5.10 -3.56 6.98
CA GLU A 152 5.79 -2.41 7.55
C GLU A 152 7.14 -2.10 6.88
N ARG A 153 7.88 -3.14 6.48
CA ARG A 153 9.22 -2.97 5.90
C ARG A 153 9.24 -2.97 4.38
N HIS A 154 8.29 -3.63 3.73
CA HIS A 154 8.23 -3.80 2.27
C HIS A 154 7.09 -2.97 1.66
N GLU A 155 5.83 -3.29 1.94
CA GLU A 155 4.68 -2.65 1.28
C GLU A 155 4.57 -1.17 1.58
N MET A 156 4.92 -0.75 2.80
CA MET A 156 4.95 0.67 3.14
C MET A 156 5.98 1.45 2.35
N LEU A 157 7.04 0.80 1.89
CA LEU A 157 7.96 1.45 0.97
C LEU A 157 7.26 1.73 -0.36
N HIS A 158 6.51 0.78 -0.91
CA HIS A 158 5.76 0.97 -2.15
C HIS A 158 4.66 2.04 -2.02
N VAL A 159 3.97 2.11 -0.87
CA VAL A 159 3.02 3.21 -0.59
C VAL A 159 3.73 4.57 -0.67
N TRP A 160 4.91 4.70 -0.05
CA TRP A 160 5.67 5.96 -0.11
C TRP A 160 6.32 6.23 -1.46
N GLN A 161 6.78 5.20 -2.18
CA GLN A 161 7.25 5.33 -3.56
C GLN A 161 6.13 5.85 -4.47
N SER A 162 4.92 5.29 -4.36
CA SER A 162 3.75 5.76 -5.10
C SER A 162 3.39 7.21 -4.77
N ARG A 163 3.53 7.63 -3.51
CA ARG A 163 3.29 9.03 -3.10
C ARG A 163 4.33 10.00 -3.63
N LEU A 164 5.61 9.67 -3.46
CA LEU A 164 6.73 10.57 -3.76
C LEU A 164 7.01 10.67 -5.26
N LEU A 165 6.86 9.57 -5.99
CA LEU A 165 7.13 9.52 -7.42
C LEU A 165 5.86 9.68 -8.26
N GLY A 166 4.67 9.58 -7.64
CA GLY A 166 3.40 9.87 -8.32
C GLY A 166 3.24 9.02 -9.58
N PRO A 167 2.93 9.62 -10.75
CA PRO A 167 2.81 8.90 -12.02
C PRO A 167 4.10 8.22 -12.48
N LEU A 168 5.27 8.71 -12.05
CA LEU A 168 6.56 8.13 -12.46
C LEU A 168 6.77 6.74 -11.88
N PHE A 169 6.17 6.42 -10.72
CA PHE A 169 6.31 5.11 -10.10
C PHE A 169 5.79 3.98 -11.00
N PRO A 170 4.49 3.92 -11.36
CA PRO A 170 4.00 2.86 -12.24
C PRO A 170 4.61 2.93 -13.64
N ALA A 171 4.98 4.11 -14.14
CA ALA A 171 5.63 4.26 -15.44
C ALA A 171 7.01 3.60 -15.48
N ILE A 172 7.90 3.95 -14.55
CA ILE A 172 9.25 3.37 -14.46
C ILE A 172 9.15 1.88 -14.11
N TYR A 173 8.27 1.52 -13.18
CA TYR A 173 8.07 0.12 -12.81
C TYR A 173 7.64 -0.70 -14.03
N GLY A 174 6.65 -0.24 -14.79
CA GLY A 174 6.14 -0.89 -16.00
C GLY A 174 7.20 -0.98 -17.10
N LEU A 175 7.94 0.09 -17.36
CA LEU A 175 9.02 0.10 -18.35
C LEU A 175 10.11 -0.93 -18.02
N TRP A 176 10.49 -1.00 -16.75
CA TRP A 176 11.46 -1.99 -16.26
C TRP A 176 10.93 -3.41 -16.42
N MET A 177 9.68 -3.67 -16.05
CA MET A 177 9.05 -4.98 -16.22
C MET A 177 9.07 -5.42 -17.68
N ILE A 178 8.72 -4.53 -18.62
CA ILE A 178 8.69 -4.83 -20.06
C ILE A 178 10.10 -5.11 -20.60
N GLY A 179 11.05 -4.19 -20.34
CA GLY A 179 12.43 -4.34 -20.80
C GLY A 179 13.12 -5.56 -20.18
N GLY A 180 12.94 -5.76 -18.88
CA GLY A 180 13.48 -6.91 -18.16
C GLY A 180 12.88 -8.24 -18.60
N ALA A 181 11.60 -8.27 -18.99
CA ALA A 181 10.99 -9.47 -19.55
C ALA A 181 11.56 -9.81 -20.94
N ALA A 182 11.77 -8.81 -21.79
CA ALA A 182 12.41 -9.01 -23.10
C ALA A 182 13.85 -9.53 -22.94
N VAL A 183 14.66 -8.88 -22.10
CA VAL A 183 16.04 -9.28 -21.83
C VAL A 183 16.10 -10.67 -21.19
N GLY A 184 15.29 -10.93 -20.17
CA GLY A 184 15.25 -12.23 -19.49
C GLY A 184 14.80 -13.36 -20.41
N THR A 185 13.87 -13.10 -21.33
CA THR A 185 13.46 -14.08 -22.35
C THR A 185 14.60 -14.40 -23.30
N ALA A 186 15.27 -13.38 -23.85
CA ALA A 186 16.40 -13.57 -24.76
C ALA A 186 17.55 -14.35 -24.10
N LEU A 187 17.87 -14.04 -22.84
CA LEU A 187 18.91 -14.73 -22.09
C LEU A 187 18.53 -16.17 -21.77
N ALA A 188 17.30 -16.42 -21.33
CA ALA A 188 16.85 -17.76 -21.01
C ALA A 188 16.87 -18.68 -22.24
N LEU A 189 16.37 -18.20 -23.39
CA LEU A 189 16.37 -18.95 -24.64
C LEU A 189 17.79 -19.15 -25.18
N GLY A 190 18.61 -18.10 -25.18
CA GLY A 190 19.98 -18.16 -25.71
C GLY A 190 20.94 -19.01 -24.86
N ARG A 191 20.60 -19.29 -23.60
CA ARG A 191 21.45 -20.04 -22.66
C ARG A 191 20.83 -21.34 -22.14
N GLY A 192 19.61 -21.68 -22.58
CA GLY A 192 18.90 -22.87 -22.10
C GLY A 192 18.57 -22.82 -20.60
N GLU A 193 18.33 -21.64 -20.04
CA GLU A 193 18.01 -21.46 -18.62
C GLU A 193 16.48 -21.47 -18.39
N ASP A 194 16.08 -21.59 -17.11
CA ASP A 194 14.65 -21.54 -16.75
C ASP A 194 14.05 -20.16 -17.09
N LEU A 195 13.15 -20.15 -18.09
CA LEU A 195 12.54 -18.93 -18.62
C LEU A 195 11.85 -18.11 -17.53
N ARG A 196 11.01 -18.76 -16.73
CA ARG A 196 10.20 -18.09 -15.73
C ARG A 196 11.07 -17.47 -14.65
N ARG A 197 12.02 -18.23 -14.11
CA ARG A 197 12.93 -17.80 -13.05
C ARG A 197 13.83 -16.67 -13.53
N THR A 198 14.34 -16.76 -14.76
CA THR A 198 15.21 -15.74 -15.37
C THR A 198 14.45 -14.43 -15.60
N VAL A 199 13.26 -14.51 -16.21
CA VAL A 199 12.38 -13.36 -16.40
C VAL A 199 11.94 -12.76 -15.07
N ASP A 200 11.47 -13.56 -14.11
CA ASP A 200 11.08 -13.08 -12.78
C ASP A 200 12.25 -12.35 -12.08
N THR A 201 13.47 -12.86 -12.22
CA THR A 201 14.66 -12.24 -11.62
C THR A 201 14.92 -10.86 -12.19
N ILE A 202 15.00 -10.75 -13.51
CA ILE A 202 15.42 -9.52 -14.18
C ILE A 202 14.28 -8.48 -14.22
N ALA A 203 13.07 -8.93 -14.56
CA ALA A 203 11.92 -8.04 -14.73
C ALA A 203 11.32 -7.58 -13.40
N TYR A 204 11.21 -8.48 -12.41
CA TYR A 204 10.51 -8.22 -11.17
C TYR A 204 11.47 -8.00 -10.00
N TYR A 205 12.29 -8.99 -9.61
CA TYR A 205 13.10 -8.86 -8.39
C TYR A 205 14.18 -7.78 -8.50
N ASP A 206 14.84 -7.69 -9.66
CA ASP A 206 15.87 -6.67 -9.95
C ASP A 206 15.27 -5.32 -10.35
N ASN A 207 13.95 -5.17 -10.35
CA ASN A 207 13.34 -3.85 -10.47
C ASN A 207 13.86 -2.97 -9.31
N PRO A 208 14.35 -1.74 -9.58
CA PRO A 208 14.93 -0.89 -8.54
C PRO A 208 14.03 -0.70 -7.30
N PHE A 209 12.72 -0.67 -7.51
CA PHE A 209 11.75 -0.49 -6.44
C PHE A 209 11.56 -1.74 -5.58
N GLU A 210 11.47 -2.91 -6.21
CA GLU A 210 11.40 -4.21 -5.54
C GLU A 210 12.72 -4.54 -4.84
N TYR A 211 13.87 -4.32 -5.51
CA TYR A 211 15.20 -4.44 -4.93
C TYR A 211 15.30 -3.64 -3.62
N TRP A 212 14.87 -2.37 -3.65
CA TRP A 212 14.88 -1.52 -2.46
C TRP A 212 13.96 -2.07 -1.37
N ALA A 213 12.76 -2.54 -1.72
CA ALA A 213 11.80 -3.10 -0.78
C ALA A 213 12.32 -4.39 -0.10
N TYR A 214 12.85 -5.35 -0.86
CA TYR A 214 13.46 -6.56 -0.32
C TYR A 214 14.73 -6.28 0.51
N ARG A 215 15.55 -5.31 0.08
CA ARG A 215 16.72 -4.86 0.85
C ARG A 215 16.32 -4.24 2.18
N ARG A 216 15.27 -3.41 2.19
CA ARG A 216 14.71 -2.81 3.42
C ARG A 216 14.10 -3.87 4.34
N GLN A 217 13.47 -4.89 3.76
CA GLN A 217 12.91 -6.02 4.50
C GLN A 217 13.97 -6.94 5.11
N GLY A 218 15.20 -6.94 4.57
CA GLY A 218 16.28 -7.83 4.98
C GLY A 218 16.25 -9.20 4.32
N LEU A 219 15.52 -9.34 3.20
CA LEU A 219 15.30 -10.62 2.50
C LEU A 219 15.93 -10.65 1.10
N TRP A 220 16.88 -9.75 0.81
CA TRP A 220 17.63 -9.79 -0.46
C TRP A 220 18.83 -10.75 -0.37
N PRO A 221 19.06 -11.63 -1.36
CA PRO A 221 18.17 -11.93 -2.49
C PRO A 221 17.03 -12.91 -2.10
N PRO A 222 15.83 -12.79 -2.69
CA PRO A 222 14.75 -13.74 -2.46
C PRO A 222 15.05 -15.16 -2.98
N PRO A 223 14.47 -16.22 -2.38
CA PRO A 223 14.82 -17.62 -2.69
C PRO A 223 14.66 -18.04 -4.16
N ASN A 224 13.70 -17.43 -4.87
CA ASN A 224 13.34 -17.79 -6.24
C ASN A 224 14.12 -16.98 -7.31
N THR A 225 15.16 -16.24 -6.93
CA THR A 225 15.98 -15.49 -7.88
C THR A 225 17.01 -16.37 -8.58
N HIS A 226 17.42 -15.97 -9.78
CA HIS A 226 18.46 -16.62 -10.56
C HIS A 226 19.84 -16.04 -10.16
N PRO A 227 20.77 -16.85 -9.62
CA PRO A 227 21.99 -16.35 -8.97
C PRO A 227 22.95 -15.63 -9.91
N ARG A 228 22.87 -15.89 -11.23
CA ARG A 228 23.69 -15.24 -12.25
C ARG A 228 23.26 -13.80 -12.54
N TYR A 229 21.98 -13.49 -12.38
CA TYR A 229 21.41 -12.21 -12.85
C TYR A 229 21.02 -11.28 -11.71
N VAL A 230 20.61 -11.87 -10.58
CA VAL A 230 20.17 -11.12 -9.41
C VAL A 230 21.20 -10.08 -9.01
N TRP A 231 20.75 -8.85 -8.77
CA TRP A 231 21.64 -7.76 -8.41
C TRP A 231 22.52 -8.11 -7.21
N SER A 232 23.80 -7.79 -7.34
CA SER A 232 24.74 -7.99 -6.24
C SER A 232 24.35 -7.12 -5.03
N GLY A 233 24.43 -7.71 -3.84
CA GLY A 233 24.15 -7.02 -2.60
C GLY A 233 24.63 -7.83 -1.43
N ARG A 234 25.42 -7.23 -0.53
CA ARG A 234 25.76 -7.87 0.75
C ARG A 234 24.46 -8.23 1.46
N LYS A 235 24.30 -9.50 1.88
CA LYS A 235 23.29 -9.90 2.85
C LYS A 235 23.44 -8.95 4.05
N ARG A 236 22.46 -8.09 4.32
CA ARG A 236 22.43 -7.41 5.62
C ARG A 236 22.17 -8.51 6.65
N PRO A 237 22.99 -8.63 7.71
CA PRO A 237 22.62 -9.49 8.82
C PRO A 237 21.24 -9.04 9.33
N PRO A 238 20.35 -9.98 9.73
CA PRO A 238 19.10 -9.61 10.36
C PRO A 238 19.41 -8.69 11.55
N VAL A 239 18.84 -7.50 11.54
CA VAL A 239 18.98 -6.57 12.65
C VAL A 239 18.26 -7.21 13.83
N THR A 240 19.00 -7.57 14.87
CA THR A 240 18.43 -7.97 16.16
C THR A 240 17.52 -6.82 16.62
N PRO A 241 16.26 -7.09 17.03
CA PRO A 241 15.42 -6.05 17.60
C PRO A 241 16.12 -5.45 18.82
N VAL A 242 16.16 -4.12 18.90
CA VAL A 242 16.51 -3.37 20.13
C VAL A 242 15.23 -3.17 20.93
#